data_AF-A0A820PZN5-F1
#
_entry.id   AF-A0A820PZN5-F1
#
_cell.length_a   1.000
_cell.length_b   1.000
_cell.length_c   1.000
_cell.angle_alpha   90.00
_cell.angle_beta   90.00
_cell.angle_gamma   90.00
#
_symmetry.space_group_name_H-M   'P 1'
#
loop_
_entity.id
_entity.type
_entity.pdbx_description
1 polymer ?
#
loop_
_entity_poly.entity_id
_entity_poly.type
_entity_poly.pdbx_seq_one_letter_code
_entity_poly.pdbx_strand_id
1 'polypeptide(L)'
;SIANCGDARAILGTVDDNGNPSVVSLSIDHNVRNENEVKRILSEHPSNESHSVIRSDRLLGLLMPFRAFGDIRLKWPINSLREYLQPYYKKGDAIPQFYFTPPYLTARPEITKHKLTKKDKFLVLATDGLWDLLSPEKVVELIFNHQKGIQSFDR
;
A
#
# COMPACT_ATOMS: atom_id res chain seq x y z
N SER A 1 -6.12 14.01 8.85
CA SER A 1 -5.80 13.54 7.49
C SER A 1 -4.98 12.27 7.60
N ILE A 2 -5.11 11.36 6.65
CA ILE A 2 -4.27 10.16 6.50
C ILE A 2 -3.41 10.33 5.24
N ALA A 3 -2.13 10.00 5.33
CA ALA A 3 -1.21 9.98 4.21
C ALA A 3 -0.67 8.55 4.06
N ASN A 4 -1.11 7.83 3.02
CA ASN A 4 -0.71 6.44 2.79
C ASN A 4 0.34 6.33 1.69
N CYS A 5 1.38 5.53 1.91
CA CYS A 5 2.44 5.23 0.94
C CYS A 5 2.83 3.75 1.09
N GLY A 6 2.20 2.89 0.30
CA GLY A 6 2.36 1.43 0.39
C GLY A 6 1.02 0.71 0.54
N ASP A 7 1.09 -0.53 1.01
CA ASP A 7 0.00 -1.48 1.22
C ASP A 7 -0.39 -1.66 2.70
N ALA A 8 0.20 -0.85 3.60
CA ALA A 8 -0.40 -0.61 4.90
C ALA A 8 -1.75 0.12 4.76
N ARG A 9 -2.64 -0.06 5.74
CA ARG A 9 -4.01 0.48 5.68
C ARG A 9 -4.44 1.15 6.99
N ALA A 10 -5.21 2.22 6.83
CA ALA A 10 -5.89 2.96 7.88
C ALA A 10 -7.40 2.73 7.80
N ILE A 11 -7.96 2.14 8.85
CA ILE A 11 -9.39 1.84 8.99
C ILE A 11 -9.97 2.62 10.17
N LEU A 12 -11.05 3.35 9.95
CA LEU A 12 -11.79 4.02 11.00
C LEU A 12 -12.94 3.14 11.49
N GLY A 13 -12.92 2.80 12.78
CA GLY A 13 -14.05 2.19 13.47
C GLY A 13 -15.05 3.27 13.89
N THR A 14 -16.26 3.19 13.36
CA THR A 14 -17.35 4.13 13.62
C THR A 14 -18.63 3.38 14.00
N VAL A 15 -19.73 4.09 14.19
CA VAL A 15 -21.05 3.49 14.40
C VAL A 15 -22.06 4.02 13.38
N ASP A 16 -22.98 3.16 12.95
CA ASP A 16 -24.12 3.55 12.11
C ASP A 16 -25.17 4.36 12.91
N ASP A 17 -26.28 4.73 12.27
CA ASP A 17 -27.39 5.45 12.92
C ASP A 17 -28.09 4.63 14.01
N ASN A 18 -27.97 3.31 13.98
CA ASN A 18 -28.54 2.39 14.96
C ASN A 18 -27.56 2.09 16.12
N GLY A 19 -26.34 2.64 16.08
CA GLY A 19 -25.28 2.38 17.05
C GLY A 19 -24.52 1.07 16.84
N ASN A 20 -24.71 0.39 15.70
CA ASN A 20 -23.95 -0.81 15.35
C ASN A 20 -22.55 -0.44 14.84
N PRO A 21 -21.53 -1.30 15.07
CA PRO A 21 -20.21 -1.13 14.49
C PRO A 21 -20.25 -0.96 12.97
N SER A 22 -19.48 0.00 12.48
CA SER A 22 -19.32 0.27 11.05
C SER A 22 -17.87 0.66 10.74
N VAL A 23 -17.50 0.53 9.47
CA VAL A 23 -16.13 0.67 8.99
C VAL A 23 -16.07 1.76 7.92
N VAL A 24 -15.07 2.63 8.02
CA VAL A 24 -14.73 3.56 6.94
C VAL A 24 -13.24 3.36 6.59
N SER A 25 -12.96 3.01 5.34
CA SER A 25 -11.57 2.95 4.87
C SER A 25 -11.04 4.36 4.63
N LEU A 26 -9.93 4.71 5.28
CA LEU A 26 -9.29 6.03 5.14
C LEU A 26 -8.06 6.00 4.25
N SER A 27 -7.68 4.83 3.74
CA SER A 27 -6.64 4.66 2.73
C SER A 27 -6.99 3.54 1.78
N ILE A 28 -6.41 3.59 0.59
CA ILE A 28 -6.45 2.50 -0.38
C ILE A 28 -5.02 1.96 -0.51
N ASP A 29 -4.88 0.64 -0.56
CA ASP A 29 -3.58 0.01 -0.69
C ASP A 29 -2.97 0.34 -2.06
N HIS A 30 -1.66 0.59 -2.08
CA HIS A 30 -0.93 0.78 -3.33
C HIS A 30 -0.29 -0.54 -3.75
N ASN A 31 -1.07 -1.43 -4.37
CA ASN A 31 -0.60 -2.72 -4.91
C ASN A 31 -1.42 -3.09 -6.16
N VAL A 32 -1.20 -4.30 -6.71
CA VAL A 32 -1.86 -4.77 -7.94
C VAL A 32 -3.40 -4.78 -7.86
N ARG A 33 -3.98 -4.94 -6.66
CA ARG A 33 -5.43 -5.01 -6.45
C ARG A 33 -6.10 -3.65 -6.60
N ASN A 34 -5.33 -2.56 -6.58
CA ASN A 34 -5.82 -1.20 -6.78
C ASN A 34 -5.73 -0.82 -8.26
N GLU A 35 -6.85 -0.93 -8.98
CA GLU A 35 -6.90 -0.61 -10.41
C GLU A 35 -6.47 0.82 -10.74
N ASN A 36 -6.73 1.78 -9.84
CA ASN A 36 -6.32 3.17 -10.07
C ASN A 36 -4.80 3.30 -10.00
N GLU A 37 -4.16 2.55 -9.11
CA GLU A 37 -2.71 2.51 -8.99
C GLU A 37 -2.06 1.80 -10.17
N VAL A 38 -2.66 0.71 -10.65
CA VAL A 38 -2.25 0.03 -11.89
C VAL A 38 -2.35 0.99 -13.08
N LYS A 39 -3.49 1.69 -13.24
CA LYS A 39 -3.69 2.68 -14.32
C LYS A 39 -2.68 3.83 -14.23
N ARG A 40 -2.39 4.32 -13.03
CA ARG A 40 -1.38 5.37 -12.80
C ARG A 40 0.00 4.91 -13.27
N ILE A 41 0.44 3.74 -12.81
CA ILE A 41 1.76 3.22 -13.18
C ILE A 41 1.85 3.03 -14.70
N LEU A 42 0.84 2.43 -15.33
CA LEU A 42 0.84 2.22 -16.78
C LEU A 42 0.87 3.53 -17.58
N SER A 43 0.29 4.62 -17.06
CA SER A 43 0.28 5.93 -17.74
C SER A 43 1.55 6.76 -17.52
N GLU A 44 2.36 6.42 -16.51
CA GLU A 44 3.64 7.07 -16.23
C GLU A 44 4.78 6.58 -17.15
N HIS A 45 4.57 5.49 -17.89
CA HIS A 45 5.56 4.88 -18.77
C HIS A 45 5.04 4.73 -20.22
N PRO A 46 5.93 4.69 -21.22
CA PRO A 46 5.57 4.40 -22.61
C PRO A 46 4.76 3.11 -22.77
N SER A 47 3.82 3.10 -23.73
CA SER A 47 2.88 1.97 -23.93
C SER A 47 3.56 0.64 -24.26
N ASN A 48 4.75 0.67 -24.87
CA ASN A 48 5.56 -0.53 -25.15
C ASN A 48 6.15 -1.17 -23.88
N GLU A 49 6.12 -0.50 -22.73
CA GLU A 49 6.56 -1.06 -21.45
C GLU A 49 5.41 -1.71 -20.65
N SER A 50 4.15 -1.56 -21.09
CA SER A 50 2.96 -2.00 -20.36
C SER A 50 2.99 -3.48 -19.92
N HIS A 51 3.64 -4.35 -20.71
CA HIS A 51 3.79 -5.77 -20.39
C HIS A 51 4.85 -6.07 -19.32
N SER A 52 5.72 -5.10 -19.00
CA SER A 52 6.88 -5.29 -18.13
C SER A 52 6.83 -4.47 -16.85
N VAL A 53 6.11 -3.34 -16.83
CA VAL A 53 6.07 -2.47 -15.65
C VAL A 53 5.47 -3.19 -14.44
N ILE A 54 4.44 -4.02 -14.64
CA ILE A 54 3.88 -4.89 -13.60
C ILE A 54 3.95 -6.33 -14.09
N ARG A 55 4.62 -7.19 -13.33
CA ARG A 55 4.83 -8.61 -13.64
C ARG A 55 4.65 -9.44 -12.38
N SER A 56 3.92 -10.56 -12.48
CA SER A 56 3.67 -11.44 -11.33
C SER A 56 3.20 -10.66 -10.09
N ASP A 57 2.24 -9.76 -10.32
CA ASP A 57 1.63 -8.89 -9.30
C ASP A 57 2.59 -7.89 -8.62
N ARG A 58 3.79 -7.69 -9.21
CA ARG A 58 4.87 -6.88 -8.64
C ARG A 58 5.37 -5.83 -9.62
N LEU A 59 5.76 -4.67 -9.10
CA LEU A 59 6.43 -3.61 -9.85
C LEU A 59 7.77 -4.14 -10.36
N LEU A 60 7.95 -4.14 -11.68
CA LEU A 60 9.05 -4.76 -12.42
C LEU A 60 9.33 -6.23 -12.05
N GLY A 61 8.33 -6.94 -11.51
CA GLY A 61 8.50 -8.30 -11.00
C GLY A 61 9.24 -8.40 -9.65
N LEU A 62 9.50 -7.28 -8.98
CA LEU A 62 10.33 -7.23 -7.77
C LEU A 62 9.51 -6.89 -6.51
N LEU A 63 8.80 -5.76 -6.52
CA LEU A 63 8.21 -5.16 -5.32
C LEU A 63 6.67 -5.28 -5.32
N MET A 64 6.08 -5.73 -4.22
CA MET A 64 4.61 -5.79 -4.09
C MET A 64 3.98 -4.40 -3.91
N PRO A 65 4.44 -3.55 -2.97
CA PRO A 65 3.90 -2.19 -2.88
C PRO A 65 4.36 -1.35 -4.06
N PHE A 66 3.40 -0.63 -4.63
CA PHE A 66 3.57 0.27 -5.78
C PHE A 66 4.00 1.69 -5.37
N ARG A 67 4.07 1.95 -4.05
CA ARG A 67 4.69 3.14 -3.46
C ARG A 67 5.48 2.74 -2.22
N ALA A 68 6.68 3.25 -2.07
CA ALA A 68 7.49 3.02 -0.87
C ALA A 68 8.59 4.08 -0.74
N PHE A 69 9.07 4.28 0.49
CA PHE A 69 10.34 4.94 0.76
C PHE A 69 11.50 4.01 0.42
N GLY A 70 12.72 4.54 0.24
CA GLY A 70 13.88 3.69 -0.09
C GLY A 70 13.80 3.11 -1.50
N ASP A 71 14.10 1.82 -1.67
CA ASP A 71 14.05 1.07 -2.93
C ASP A 71 14.64 1.81 -4.14
N ILE A 72 15.83 2.38 -3.93
CA ILE A 72 16.52 3.25 -4.88
C ILE A 72 16.75 2.62 -6.26
N ARG A 73 16.84 1.28 -6.32
CA ARG A 73 16.95 0.50 -7.58
C ARG A 73 15.74 0.68 -8.50
N LEU A 74 14.60 1.13 -7.97
CA LEU A 74 13.38 1.40 -8.72
C LEU A 74 13.15 2.90 -8.99
N LYS A 75 14.11 3.76 -8.61
CA LYS A 75 13.99 5.22 -8.65
C LYS A 75 15.11 5.91 -9.40
N TRP A 76 16.36 5.53 -9.14
CA TRP A 76 17.50 6.29 -9.63
C TRP A 76 17.77 6.06 -11.12
N PRO A 77 18.37 7.05 -11.80
CA PRO A 77 18.86 6.87 -13.16
C PRO A 77 19.89 5.72 -13.25
N ILE A 78 19.94 5.06 -14.41
CA ILE A 78 20.83 3.91 -14.66
C ILE A 78 22.29 4.24 -14.35
N ASN A 79 22.76 5.43 -14.71
CA ASN A 79 24.15 5.84 -14.48
C ASN A 79 24.48 5.88 -12.97
N SER A 80 23.58 6.45 -12.16
CA SER A 80 23.72 6.47 -10.69
C SER A 80 23.69 5.06 -10.10
N LEU A 81 22.84 4.16 -10.61
CA LEU A 81 22.83 2.77 -10.16
C LEU A 81 24.16 2.06 -10.48
N ARG A 82 24.73 2.29 -11.68
CA ARG A 82 26.01 1.71 -12.09
C ARG A 82 27.17 2.23 -11.25
N GLU A 83 27.20 3.53 -10.99
CA GLU A 83 28.28 4.17 -10.24
C GLU A 83 28.24 3.80 -8.75
N TYR A 84 27.08 3.93 -8.12
CA TYR A 84 26.99 3.84 -6.66
C TYR A 84 26.56 2.48 -6.13
N LEU A 85 25.78 1.69 -6.89
CA LEU A 85 25.26 0.41 -6.39
C LEU A 85 25.98 -0.80 -6.95
N GLN A 86 26.52 -0.76 -8.17
CA GLN A 86 27.18 -1.92 -8.77
C GLN A 86 28.27 -2.59 -7.88
N PRO A 87 29.05 -1.87 -7.06
CA PRO A 87 30.02 -2.52 -6.15
C PRO A 87 29.40 -3.44 -5.09
N TYR A 88 28.12 -3.23 -4.74
CA TYR A 88 27.41 -3.97 -3.70
C TYR A 88 26.55 -5.12 -4.23
N TYR A 89 26.46 -5.28 -5.55
CA TYR A 89 25.66 -6.31 -6.22
C TYR A 89 26.53 -7.17 -7.12
N LYS A 90 26.06 -8.39 -7.41
CA LYS A 90 26.69 -9.21 -8.46
C LYS A 90 26.64 -8.44 -9.79
N LYS A 91 27.60 -8.74 -10.67
CA LYS A 91 27.73 -8.06 -11.96
C LYS A 91 26.40 -8.14 -12.73
N GLY A 92 25.79 -7.00 -13.01
CA GLY A 92 24.51 -6.91 -13.72
C GLY A 92 23.25 -6.93 -12.85
N ASP A 93 23.34 -7.30 -11.57
CA ASP A 93 22.16 -7.41 -10.69
C ASP A 93 21.69 -6.06 -10.14
N ALA A 94 22.53 -5.02 -10.17
CA ALA A 94 22.20 -3.71 -9.61
C ALA A 94 21.01 -3.05 -10.33
N ILE A 95 20.89 -3.24 -11.65
CA ILE A 95 19.84 -2.65 -12.48
C ILE A 95 18.72 -3.68 -12.67
N PRO A 96 17.46 -3.36 -12.34
CA PRO A 96 16.33 -4.25 -12.61
C PRO A 96 16.19 -4.62 -14.10
N GLN A 97 15.59 -5.77 -14.38
CA GLN A 97 15.16 -6.09 -15.74
C GLN A 97 14.06 -5.12 -16.19
N PHE A 98 14.04 -4.81 -17.49
CA PHE A 98 13.06 -3.90 -18.10
C PHE A 98 13.06 -2.47 -17.53
N TYR A 99 14.23 -1.99 -17.08
CA TYR A 99 14.40 -0.68 -16.46
C TYR A 99 14.77 0.40 -17.49
N PHE A 100 13.80 0.85 -18.28
CA PHE A 100 13.99 1.74 -19.41
C PHE A 100 13.73 3.22 -19.09
N THR A 101 12.64 3.52 -18.38
CA THR A 101 12.17 4.89 -18.08
C THR A 101 12.00 5.15 -16.58
N PRO A 102 13.07 5.07 -15.77
CA PRO A 102 12.97 5.40 -14.35
C PRO A 102 12.58 6.87 -14.12
N PRO A 103 11.94 7.20 -12.99
CA PRO A 103 11.60 6.32 -11.86
C PRO A 103 10.34 5.48 -12.08
N TYR A 104 10.32 4.25 -11.53
CA TYR A 104 9.13 3.38 -11.52
C TYR A 104 8.38 3.38 -10.17
N LEU A 105 9.06 3.81 -9.10
CA LEU A 105 8.53 3.81 -7.74
C LEU A 105 8.50 5.23 -7.17
N THR A 106 7.42 5.58 -6.49
CA THR A 106 7.28 6.87 -5.80
C THR A 106 7.12 6.70 -4.30
N ALA A 107 7.59 7.69 -3.54
CA ALA A 107 7.31 7.84 -2.11
C ALA A 107 6.20 8.87 -1.84
N ARG A 108 5.54 9.38 -2.90
CA ARG A 108 4.47 10.37 -2.78
C ARG A 108 3.22 9.71 -2.20
N PRO A 109 2.73 10.14 -1.02
CA PRO A 109 1.56 9.53 -0.42
C PRO A 109 0.27 9.94 -1.15
N GLU A 110 -0.74 9.08 -1.08
CA GLU A 110 -2.13 9.47 -1.28
C GLU A 110 -2.70 10.05 0.03
N ILE A 111 -3.42 11.17 -0.06
CA ILE A 111 -3.93 11.88 1.10
C ILE A 111 -5.45 11.83 1.14
N THR A 112 -5.98 11.24 2.22
CA THR A 112 -7.42 11.24 2.53
C THR A 112 -7.70 12.21 3.68
N LYS A 113 -8.74 13.02 3.53
CA LYS A 113 -9.23 13.92 4.59
C LYS A 113 -10.56 13.42 5.10
N HIS A 114 -10.67 13.26 6.42
CA HIS A 114 -11.90 12.91 7.12
C HIS A 114 -12.11 13.90 8.26
N LYS A 115 -13.33 14.40 8.41
CA LYS A 115 -13.72 15.27 9.54
C LYS A 115 -14.33 14.39 10.61
N LEU A 116 -13.68 14.33 11.77
CA LEU A 116 -14.14 13.51 12.88
C LEU A 116 -15.54 13.92 13.36
N THR A 117 -16.34 12.92 13.70
CA THR A 117 -17.66 13.05 14.28
C THR A 117 -17.74 12.30 15.61
N LYS A 118 -18.82 12.50 16.38
CA LYS A 118 -19.05 11.73 17.62
C LYS A 118 -19.27 10.22 17.39
N LYS A 119 -19.55 9.81 16.15
CA LYS A 119 -19.74 8.40 15.78
C LYS A 119 -18.40 7.66 15.66
N ASP A 120 -17.34 8.38 15.32
CA ASP A 120 -16.01 7.82 15.14
C ASP A 120 -15.40 7.44 16.48
N LYS A 121 -15.03 6.17 16.67
CA LYS A 121 -14.64 5.61 17.97
C LYS A 121 -13.15 5.38 18.08
N PHE A 122 -12.53 4.86 17.04
CA PHE A 122 -11.10 4.57 17.02
C PHE A 122 -10.57 4.47 15.59
N LEU A 123 -9.25 4.61 15.46
CA LEU A 123 -8.52 4.42 14.20
C LEU A 123 -7.60 3.20 14.35
N VAL A 124 -7.64 2.30 13.38
CA VAL A 124 -6.72 1.17 13.27
C VAL A 124 -5.72 1.49 12.17
N LEU A 125 -4.44 1.52 12.55
CA LEU A 125 -3.31 1.59 11.63
C LEU A 125 -2.57 0.25 11.71
N ALA A 126 -2.51 -0.47 10.60
CA ALA A 126 -1.80 -1.74 10.56
C ALA A 126 -1.20 -2.01 9.17
N THR A 127 -0.19 -2.86 9.16
CA THR A 127 0.43 -3.39 7.94
C THR A 127 -0.41 -4.51 7.35
N ASP A 128 -0.08 -4.91 6.12
CA ASP A 128 -0.61 -6.09 5.42
C ASP A 128 -0.63 -7.36 6.28
N GLY A 129 0.36 -7.56 7.16
CA GLY A 129 0.39 -8.71 8.08
C GLY A 129 -0.87 -8.90 8.94
N LEU A 130 -1.65 -7.85 9.20
CA LEU A 130 -3.00 -7.98 9.80
C LEU A 130 -4.08 -8.15 8.72
N TRP A 131 -4.04 -7.32 7.68
CA TRP A 131 -5.11 -7.21 6.68
C TRP A 131 -5.18 -8.39 5.72
N ASP A 132 -4.12 -9.19 5.63
CA ASP A 132 -4.10 -10.47 4.92
C ASP A 132 -4.84 -11.57 5.69
N LEU A 133 -5.03 -11.40 7.00
CA LEU A 133 -5.65 -12.41 7.88
C LEU A 133 -7.10 -12.07 8.23
N LEU A 134 -7.40 -10.79 8.46
CA LEU A 134 -8.71 -10.35 8.96
C LEU A 134 -9.28 -9.22 8.11
N SER A 135 -10.59 -9.29 7.84
CA SER A 135 -11.30 -8.19 7.18
C SER A 135 -11.40 -6.97 8.11
N PRO A 136 -11.49 -5.75 7.56
CA PRO A 136 -11.73 -4.54 8.33
C PRO A 136 -12.93 -4.64 9.27
N GLU A 137 -14.02 -5.28 8.82
CA GLU A 137 -15.24 -5.50 9.58
C GLU A 137 -14.98 -6.38 10.80
N LYS A 138 -14.24 -7.48 10.61
CA LYS A 138 -13.89 -8.38 11.70
C LYS A 138 -12.99 -7.71 12.73
N VAL A 139 -11.98 -6.95 12.29
CA VAL A 139 -11.10 -6.19 13.19
C VAL A 139 -11.89 -5.17 14.00
N VAL A 140 -12.79 -4.42 13.34
CA VAL A 140 -13.63 -3.42 14.02
C VAL A 140 -14.58 -4.10 15.01
N GLU A 141 -15.24 -5.19 14.63
CA GLU A 141 -16.09 -6.00 15.52
C GLU A 141 -15.34 -6.45 16.77
N LEU A 142 -14.14 -7.04 16.62
CA LEU A 142 -13.32 -7.52 17.73
C LEU A 142 -12.97 -6.39 18.71
N ILE A 143 -12.61 -5.21 18.21
CA ILE A 143 -12.29 -4.05 19.05
C ILE A 143 -13.53 -3.55 19.78
N PHE A 144 -14.68 -3.47 19.12
CA PHE A 144 -15.94 -3.07 19.76
C PHE A 144 -16.38 -4.06 20.85
N ASN A 145 -16.26 -5.36 20.60
CA ASN A 145 -16.55 -6.39 21.60
C ASN A 145 -15.61 -6.29 22.79
N HIS A 146 -14.31 -6.09 22.54
CA HIS A 146 -13.33 -5.90 23.59
C HIS A 146 -13.65 -4.68 24.47
N GLN A 147 -14.02 -3.54 23.88
CA GLN A 147 -14.43 -2.34 24.63
C GLN A 147 -15.70 -2.57 25.49
N LYS A 148 -16.55 -3.53 25.13
CA LYS A 148 -17.73 -3.93 25.90
C LYS A 148 -17.45 -5.04 26.92
N GLY A 149 -16.20 -5.50 27.04
CA GLY A 149 -15.83 -6.63 27.92
C GLY A 149 -16.29 -8.00 27.41
N ILE A 150 -16.66 -8.10 26.12
CA ILE A 150 -17.09 -9.35 25.50
C ILE A 150 -15.87 -10.07 24.95
N GLN A 151 -15.57 -11.26 25.47
CA GLN A 151 -14.55 -12.14 24.90
C GLN A 151 -15.08 -12.73 23.58
N SER A 152 -14.41 -12.39 22.48
CA SER A 152 -14.69 -12.97 21.17
C SER A 152 -13.74 -14.14 20.96
N PHE A 153 -14.27 -15.37 20.91
CA PHE A 153 -13.50 -16.55 20.50
C PHE A 153 -13.65 -16.69 18.98
N ASP A 154 -12.53 -16.83 18.26
CA ASP A 154 -12.59 -17.36 16.90
C ASP A 154 -13.05 -18.82 16.96
N ARG A 155 -14.09 -19.14 16.19
CA ARG A 155 -14.51 -20.52 15.89
C ARG A 155 -14.09 -20.86 14.47
#